data_AF-A0A2K4FHA2-F1
#
_entry.id   AF-A0A2K4FHA2-F1
#
_cell.length_a   1.000
_cell.length_b   1.000
_cell.length_c   1.000
_cell.angle_alpha   90.00
_cell.angle_beta   90.00
_cell.angle_gamma   90.00
#
_symmetry.space_group_name_H-M   'P 1'
#
loop_
_entity.id
_entity.type
_entity.pdbx_description
1 polymer ?
#
loop_
_entity_poly.entity_id
_entity_poly.type
_entity_poly.pdbx_seq_one_letter_code
_entity_poly.pdbx_strand_id
1 'polypeptide(L)'
;MRPANGCPLFSSGATDVEVKQYFSELTGSTSLPSPRTISGKGDIYVVSTPEGNYTLRNFSSSSGQTGPAWTIDVPKAATGTTYNPEIKFLIGKP
;
A
#
# COMPACT_ATOMS: atom_id res chain seq x y z
N MET A 1 -14.37 -0.46 -15.95
CA MET A 1 -13.29 0.50 -16.23
C MET A 1 -12.04 0.05 -15.48
N ARG A 2 -10.96 -0.29 -16.18
CA ARG A 2 -9.63 -0.46 -15.58
C ARG A 2 -8.89 0.87 -15.71
N PRO A 3 -8.29 1.46 -14.66
CA PRO A 3 -7.49 2.64 -14.83
C PRO A 3 -6.19 2.24 -15.54
N ALA A 4 -6.01 2.75 -16.76
CA ALA A 4 -4.70 2.88 -17.37
C ALA A 4 -3.91 3.90 -16.54
N ASN A 5 -2.72 3.51 -16.08
CA ASN A 5 -1.79 4.31 -15.28
C ASN A 5 -2.10 4.40 -13.77
N GLY A 6 -1.93 3.28 -13.07
CA GLY A 6 -1.07 3.18 -11.86
C GLY A 6 -1.30 4.04 -10.61
N CYS A 7 -2.23 4.98 -10.56
CA CYS A 7 -2.56 5.74 -9.35
C CYS A 7 -4.09 5.93 -9.31
N PRO A 8 -4.80 5.37 -8.32
CA PRO A 8 -6.16 5.83 -8.05
C PRO A 8 -6.07 7.32 -7.72
N LEU A 9 -6.77 8.17 -8.48
CA LEU A 9 -6.88 9.59 -8.19
C LEU A 9 -7.62 9.74 -6.84
N PHE A 10 -6.88 9.78 -5.74
CA PHE A 10 -7.37 10.34 -4.49
C PHE A 10 -7.24 11.86 -4.64
N SER A 11 -8.26 12.50 -5.24
CA SER A 11 -8.26 13.93 -5.59
C SER A 11 -8.06 14.88 -4.40
N SER A 12 -8.08 14.36 -3.17
CA SER A 12 -7.85 15.10 -1.92
C SER A 12 -6.78 14.45 -1.02
N GLY A 13 -6.04 13.47 -1.53
CA GLY A 13 -5.21 12.56 -0.73
C GLY A 13 -6.02 11.39 -0.18
N ALA A 14 -5.36 10.25 0.03
CA ALA A 14 -6.04 9.05 0.54
C ALA A 14 -6.18 9.12 2.07
N THR A 15 -7.25 8.58 2.62
CA THR A 15 -7.36 8.30 4.06
C THR A 15 -6.78 6.94 4.41
N ASP A 16 -6.38 6.73 5.67
CA ASP A 16 -5.92 5.41 6.14
C ASP A 16 -6.95 4.29 5.87
N VAL A 17 -8.25 4.61 5.95
CA VAL A 17 -9.33 3.66 5.71
C VAL A 17 -9.36 3.24 4.24
N GLU A 18 -9.31 4.20 3.32
CA GLU A 18 -9.32 3.92 1.88
C GLU A 18 -8.10 3.13 1.43
N VAL A 19 -6.91 3.44 1.96
CA VAL A 19 -5.70 2.69 1.65
C VAL A 19 -5.80 1.24 2.12
N LYS A 20 -6.28 1.02 3.35
CA LYS A 20 -6.45 -0.33 3.90
C LYS A 20 -7.53 -1.12 3.16
N GLN A 21 -8.62 -0.47 2.77
CA GLN A 21 -9.65 -1.09 1.95
C GLN A 21 -9.10 -1.48 0.58
N TYR A 22 -8.42 -0.57 -0.12
CA TYR A 22 -7.77 -0.85 -1.39
C TYR A 22 -6.78 -2.02 -1.29
N PHE A 23 -5.97 -2.08 -0.23
CA PHE A 23 -5.06 -3.19 0.01
C PHE A 23 -5.79 -4.53 0.23
N SER A 24 -6.92 -4.51 0.93
CA SER A 24 -7.74 -5.72 1.15
C SER A 24 -8.34 -6.21 -0.18
N GLU A 25 -8.88 -5.30 -0.99
CA GLU A 25 -9.42 -5.59 -2.32
C GLU A 25 -8.33 -6.12 -3.27
N LEU A 26 -7.15 -5.48 -3.28
CA LEU A 26 -6.01 -5.87 -4.11
C LEU A 26 -5.51 -7.29 -3.78
N THR A 27 -5.52 -7.66 -2.50
CA THR A 27 -5.01 -8.95 -2.04
C THR A 27 -6.07 -10.06 -1.99
N GLY A 28 -7.34 -9.73 -2.26
CA GLY A 28 -8.47 -10.66 -2.12
C GLY A 28 -8.72 -11.09 -0.67
N SER A 29 -8.18 -10.37 0.32
CA SER A 29 -8.38 -10.69 1.73
C SER A 29 -9.70 -10.11 2.23
N THR A 30 -10.54 -10.96 2.82
CA THR A 30 -11.83 -10.54 3.42
C THR A 30 -11.64 -9.64 4.64
N SER A 31 -10.45 -9.64 5.26
CA SER A 31 -10.11 -8.78 6.38
C SER A 31 -8.62 -8.47 6.39
N LEU A 32 -8.29 -7.26 6.81
CA LEU A 32 -6.91 -6.82 6.99
C LEU A 32 -6.26 -7.64 8.12
N PRO A 33 -5.05 -8.19 7.94
CA PRO A 33 -4.34 -8.87 9.02
C PRO A 33 -4.00 -7.91 10.17
N SER A 34 -3.66 -8.44 11.34
CA SER A 34 -3.18 -7.62 12.44
C SER A 34 -1.89 -6.87 12.04
N PRO A 35 -1.79 -5.57 12.34
CA PRO A 35 -0.58 -4.81 12.02
C PRO A 35 0.62 -5.33 12.81
N ARG A 36 1.79 -5.27 12.18
CA ARG A 36 3.09 -5.38 12.83
C ARG A 36 3.68 -3.99 12.97
N THR A 37 3.70 -3.47 14.19
CA THR A 37 4.31 -2.17 14.48
C THR A 37 5.82 -2.31 14.56
N ILE A 38 6.53 -1.51 13.77
CA ILE A 38 7.99 -1.38 13.82
C ILE A 38 8.34 -0.11 14.58
N SER A 39 8.96 -0.25 15.75
CA SER A 39 9.35 0.87 16.61
C SER A 39 10.15 1.91 15.83
N GLY A 40 9.68 3.16 15.88
CA GLY A 40 10.31 4.30 15.21
C GLY A 40 10.12 4.37 13.68
N LYS A 41 9.37 3.45 13.07
CA LYS A 41 9.07 3.47 11.63
C LYS A 41 7.57 3.57 11.34
N GLY A 42 6.75 2.75 12.00
CA GLY A 42 5.28 2.72 11.83
C GLY A 42 4.76 1.30 11.60
N ASP A 43 3.55 1.19 11.07
CA ASP A 43 2.84 -0.08 10.93
C ASP A 43 3.04 -0.76 9.57
N ILE A 44 3.05 -2.09 9.59
CA ILE A 44 3.11 -2.94 8.40
C ILE A 44 2.00 -3.99 8.45
N TYR A 45 1.32 -4.18 7.32
CA TYR A 45 0.39 -5.28 7.07
C TYR A 45 0.96 -6.17 5.98
N VAL A 46 0.92 -7.49 6.18
CA VAL A 46 1.45 -8.45 5.22
C VAL A 46 0.37 -9.48 4.91
N VAL A 47 0.05 -9.62 3.62
CA VAL A 47 -0.83 -10.69 3.12
C VAL A 47 -0.02 -11.57 2.18
N SER A 48 -0.01 -12.87 2.47
CA SER A 48 0.61 -13.87 1.62
C SER A 48 -0.40 -14.40 0.61
N THR A 49 -0.07 -14.31 -0.67
CA THR A 49 -0.84 -14.91 -1.77
C THR A 49 0.03 -15.93 -2.51
N PRO A 50 -0.54 -16.78 -3.39
CA PRO A 50 0.24 -17.68 -4.24
C PRO A 50 1.27 -16.96 -5.12
N GLU A 51 1.03 -15.68 -5.42
CA GLU A 51 1.93 -14.85 -6.24
C GLU A 51 3.04 -14.18 -5.41
N GLY A 52 2.98 -14.30 -4.08
CA GLY A 52 3.96 -13.76 -3.15
C GLY A 52 3.33 -12.87 -2.07
N ASN A 53 4.19 -12.15 -1.36
CA ASN A 53 3.74 -11.31 -0.25
C ASN A 53 3.45 -9.89 -0.73
N TYR A 54 2.23 -9.44 -0.49
CA TYR A 54 1.85 -8.04 -0.56
C TYR A 54 2.10 -7.40 0.80
N THR A 55 2.73 -6.23 0.80
CA THR A 55 3.08 -5.51 2.04
C THR A 55 2.56 -4.09 1.99
N LEU A 56 1.71 -3.70 2.94
CA LEU A 56 1.27 -2.32 3.13
C LEU A 56 2.04 -1.72 4.31
N ARG A 57 2.72 -0.60 4.10
CA ARG A 57 3.57 0.06 5.11
C ARG A 57 3.28 1.55 5.23
N ASN A 58 3.23 2.05 6.46
CA ASN A 58 3.21 3.49 6.78
C ASN A 58 4.50 3.86 7.47
N PHE A 59 5.52 4.25 6.69
CA PHE A 59 6.78 4.68 7.26
C PHE A 59 6.86 6.20 7.28
N SER A 60 6.97 6.77 8.48
CA SER A 60 7.06 8.23 8.68
C SER A 60 8.37 8.85 8.15
N SER A 61 9.33 8.02 7.73
CA SER A 61 10.66 8.42 7.31
C SER A 61 10.95 8.19 5.82
N SER A 62 9.96 8.13 4.94
CA SER A 62 10.20 8.20 3.48
C SER A 62 10.84 9.56 3.17
N SER A 63 12.17 9.59 3.21
CA SER A 63 13.07 10.75 3.29
C SER A 63 13.14 11.59 2.01
N GLY A 64 12.03 11.74 1.31
CA GLY A 64 11.88 12.55 0.11
C GLY A 64 10.43 12.91 -0.23
N GLN A 65 9.46 12.60 0.63
CA GLN A 65 8.05 12.96 0.43
C GLN A 65 7.59 13.97 1.49
N THR A 66 6.92 15.01 1.02
CA THR A 66 6.26 16.04 1.83
C THR A 66 5.02 15.45 2.51
N GLY A 67 5.20 14.61 3.53
CA GLY A 67 4.12 14.12 4.39
C GLY A 67 4.06 12.60 4.57
N PRO A 68 3.22 12.11 5.51
CA PRO A 68 2.97 10.69 5.74
C PRO A 68 2.42 10.04 4.46
N ALA A 69 2.99 8.90 4.10
CA ALA A 69 2.59 8.15 2.91
C ALA A 69 2.48 6.67 3.23
N TRP A 70 1.41 6.05 2.76
CA TRP A 70 1.32 4.60 2.72
C TRP A 70 1.93 4.09 1.42
N THR A 71 2.62 2.95 1.50
CA THR A 71 3.18 2.26 0.33
C THR A 71 2.71 0.82 0.32
N ILE A 72 2.30 0.31 -0.84
CA ILE A 72 2.05 -1.11 -1.08
C ILE A 72 3.19 -1.66 -1.93
N ASP A 73 3.96 -2.59 -1.38
CA ASP A 73 4.87 -3.44 -2.16
C ASP A 73 4.06 -4.59 -2.79
N VAL A 74 4.09 -4.68 -4.12
CA VAL A 74 3.38 -5.71 -4.89
C VAL A 74 4.41 -6.74 -5.39
N PRO A 75 4.14 -8.05 -5.25
CA PRO A 75 5.06 -9.07 -5.74
C PRO A 75 5.14 -9.05 -7.27
N LYS A 76 6.36 -9.13 -7.79
CA LYS A 76 6.63 -9.11 -9.24
C LYS A 76 5.84 -10.16 -10.04
N ALA A 77 5.59 -11.32 -9.44
CA ALA A 77 4.82 -12.40 -10.07
C ALA A 77 3.36 -12.01 -10.32
N ALA A 78 2.76 -11.17 -9.48
CA ALA A 78 1.39 -10.68 -9.66
C ALA A 78 1.24 -9.63 -10.76
N THR A 79 2.34 -9.00 -11.17
CA THR A 79 2.34 -7.96 -12.21
C THR A 79 3.05 -8.37 -13.49
N GLY A 80 3.66 -9.56 -13.52
CA GLY A 80 4.47 -10.03 -14.65
C GLY A 80 5.73 -9.19 -14.89
N THR A 81 6.19 -8.45 -13.89
CA THR A 81 7.37 -7.57 -13.99
C THR A 81 8.63 -8.26 -13.45
N THR A 82 9.81 -7.68 -13.70
CA THR A 82 11.10 -8.21 -13.20
C THR A 82 11.47 -7.68 -11.81
N TYR A 83 10.79 -6.64 -11.34
CA TYR A 83 10.99 -5.95 -10.06
C TYR A 83 9.70 -5.98 -9.23
N ASN A 84 9.73 -5.67 -7.94
CA ASN A 84 8.52 -5.55 -7.14
C ASN A 84 7.98 -4.12 -7.27
N PRO A 85 6.87 -3.88 -7.99
CA PRO A 85 6.33 -2.54 -8.12
C PRO A 85 5.79 -2.02 -6.78
N GLU A 86 5.81 -0.70 -6.64
CA GLU A 86 5.29 0.01 -5.48
C GLU A 86 4.07 0.86 -5.87
N ILE A 87 3.03 0.87 -5.04
CA ILE A 87 1.92 1.82 -5.14
C ILE A 87 2.02 2.78 -3.95
N LYS A 88 2.09 4.10 -4.19
CA LYS A 88 2.29 5.13 -3.15
C LYS A 88 1.05 5.99 -2.99
N PHE A 89 0.62 6.16 -1.75
CA PHE A 89 -0.54 6.96 -1.37
C PHE A 89 -0.06 8.13 -0.53
N LEU A 90 -0.20 9.34 -1.06
CA LEU A 90 -0.01 10.55 -0.28
C LEU A 90 -1.26 10.75 0.59
N ILE A 91 -1.05 10.87 1.89
CA ILE A 91 -2.16 11.11 2.83
C ILE A 91 -2.42 12.61 2.88
N GLY A 92 -3.62 12.98 2.43
CA GLY A 92 -4.12 14.34 2.53
C GLY A 92 -4.32 14.67 4.00
N LYS A 93 -3.91 15.87 4.42
CA LYS A 93 -4.32 16.40 5.72
C LYS A 93 -5.86 16.49 5.72
N PRO A 94 -6.55 16.06 6.78
CA PRO A 94 -7.99 16.32 6.92
C PRO A 94 -8.30 17.82 6.87
#